data_AF-A0A177B4E4-F1
#
_entry.id   AF-A0A177B4E4-F1
#
_cell.length_a   1.000
_cell.length_b   1.000
_cell.length_c   1.000
_cell.angle_alpha   90.00
_cell.angle_beta   90.00
_cell.angle_gamma   90.00
#
_symmetry.space_group_name_H-M   'P 1'
#
loop_
_entity.id
_entity.type
_entity.pdbx_description
1 polymer ?
#
loop_
_entity_poly.entity_id
_entity_poly.type
_entity_poly.pdbx_seq_one_letter_code
_entity_poly.pdbx_strand_id
1 'polypeptide(L)'
;MLVREDRLLEIKAKSNFLLTANELGKSIASSSKFSPATVKRSLRRIGLFERIAVKKPYRTTLHKRKRLKWCKNRRDSSEHDWNFFVYSD
;
A
#
# COMPACT_ATOMS: atom_id res chain seq x y z
N MET A 1 20.23 -16.70 -4.70
CA MET A 1 19.41 -15.84 -5.60
C MET A 1 20.38 -14.96 -6.35
N LEU A 2 20.27 -14.90 -7.67
CA LEU A 2 21.10 -14.04 -8.51
C LEU A 2 20.62 -12.59 -8.37
N VAL A 3 21.53 -11.63 -8.53
CA VAL A 3 21.22 -10.18 -8.47
C VAL A 3 20.07 -9.79 -9.43
N ARG A 4 19.99 -10.45 -10.59
CA ARG A 4 18.91 -10.26 -11.57
C ARG A 4 17.54 -10.68 -11.03
N GLU A 5 17.48 -11.77 -10.26
CA GLU A 5 16.24 -12.30 -9.70
C GLU A 5 15.72 -11.41 -8.57
N ASP A 6 16.62 -10.89 -7.74
CA ASP A 6 16.29 -9.93 -6.68
C ASP A 6 15.68 -8.65 -7.27
N ARG A 7 16.23 -8.13 -8.37
CA ARG A 7 15.68 -6.96 -9.07
C ARG A 7 14.30 -7.23 -9.67
N LEU A 8 14.07 -8.43 -10.22
CA LEU A 8 12.77 -8.82 -10.73
C LEU A 8 11.73 -8.99 -9.62
N LEU A 9 12.13 -9.54 -8.47
CA LEU A 9 11.29 -9.59 -7.27
C LEU A 9 10.90 -8.19 -6.82
N GLU A 10 11.84 -7.26 -6.77
CA GLU A 10 11.60 -5.88 -6.35
C GLU A 10 10.56 -5.18 -7.25
N ILE A 11 10.75 -5.25 -8.57
CA ILE A 11 9.84 -4.63 -9.54
C ILE A 11 8.43 -5.19 -9.38
N LYS A 12 8.29 -6.52 -9.27
CA LYS A 12 6.99 -7.16 -9.13
C LYS A 12 6.31 -6.85 -7.81
N ALA A 13 7.04 -6.94 -6.70
CA ALA A 13 6.51 -6.64 -5.38
C ALA A 13 6.05 -5.18 -5.27
N LYS A 14 6.77 -4.23 -5.89
CA LYS A 14 6.36 -2.82 -5.95
C LYS A 14 5.16 -2.59 -6.87
N SER A 15 5.05 -3.32 -7.98
CA SER A 15 3.91 -3.21 -8.91
C SER A 15 2.61 -3.76 -8.33
N ASN A 16 2.67 -4.85 -7.58
CA ASN A 16 1.51 -5.50 -6.99
C ASN A 16 1.81 -5.96 -5.56
N PHE A 17 1.45 -5.10 -4.62
CA PHE A 17 1.66 -5.31 -3.18
C PHE A 17 0.76 -6.40 -2.58
N LEU A 18 -0.18 -6.97 -3.35
CA LEU A 18 -1.08 -8.03 -2.90
C LEU A 18 -0.51 -9.44 -3.11
N LEU A 19 0.56 -9.57 -3.90
CA LEU A 19 1.15 -10.87 -4.20
C LEU A 19 1.84 -11.46 -2.96
N THR A 20 1.58 -12.73 -2.70
CA THR A 20 2.24 -13.48 -1.65
C THR A 20 3.67 -13.86 -2.04
N ALA A 21 4.54 -14.14 -1.07
CA ALA A 21 5.90 -14.60 -1.32
C ALA A 21 5.97 -15.88 -2.20
N ASN A 22 4.96 -16.76 -2.08
CA ASN A 22 4.87 -17.97 -2.89
C ASN A 22 4.51 -17.66 -4.34
N GLU A 23 3.53 -16.78 -4.57
CA GLU A 23 3.15 -16.31 -5.91
C GLU A 23 4.28 -15.53 -6.56
N LEU A 24 4.96 -14.65 -5.81
CA LEU A 24 6.13 -13.91 -6.30
C LEU A 24 7.24 -14.87 -6.76
N GLY A 25 7.54 -15.90 -5.96
CA GLY A 25 8.52 -16.93 -6.32
C GLY A 25 8.16 -17.68 -7.60
N LYS A 26 6.89 -18.07 -7.76
CA LYS A 26 6.39 -18.73 -8.98
C LYS A 26 6.37 -17.81 -10.20
N SER A 27 6.15 -16.51 -9.99
CA SER A 27 6.02 -15.57 -11.09
C SER A 27 7.33 -15.35 -11.85
N ILE A 28 8.48 -15.55 -11.20
CA ILE A 28 9.79 -15.37 -11.81
C ILE A 28 10.12 -16.64 -12.58
N ALA A 29 10.28 -16.52 -13.89
CA ALA A 29 10.78 -17.58 -14.76
C ALA A 29 12.29 -17.77 -14.50
N SER A 30 12.63 -18.37 -13.36
CA SER A 30 13.97 -18.85 -13.05
C SER A 30 14.01 -20.37 -13.21
N SER A 31 15.18 -20.90 -13.57
CA SER A 31 15.45 -22.34 -13.59
C SER A 31 15.38 -22.96 -12.19
N SER A 32 15.49 -22.15 -11.13
CA SER A 32 15.43 -22.60 -9.75
C SER A 32 14.10 -22.23 -9.09
N LYS A 33 13.45 -23.21 -8.44
CA LYS A 33 12.27 -22.96 -7.59
C LYS A 33 12.73 -22.35 -6.27
N PHE A 34 12.31 -21.13 -5.97
CA PHE A 34 12.60 -20.50 -4.68
C PHE A 34 11.61 -20.92 -3.61
N SER A 35 12.12 -21.25 -2.43
CA SER A 35 11.27 -21.36 -1.24
C SER A 35 10.68 -19.98 -0.89
N PRO A 36 9.47 -19.92 -0.29
CA PRO A 36 8.89 -18.68 0.19
C PRO A 36 9.82 -17.94 1.18
N ALA A 37 10.57 -18.68 2.00
CA ALA A 37 11.54 -18.12 2.94
C ALA A 37 12.69 -17.39 2.25
N THR A 38 13.16 -17.90 1.11
CA THR A 38 14.19 -17.24 0.28
C THR A 38 13.67 -15.93 -0.30
N VAL A 39 12.44 -15.93 -0.83
CA VAL A 39 11.79 -14.73 -1.36
C VAL A 39 11.62 -13.67 -0.27
N LYS A 40 11.12 -14.05 0.91
CA LYS A 40 10.97 -13.14 2.06
C LYS A 40 12.31 -12.54 2.50
N ARG A 41 13.37 -13.35 2.60
CA ARG A 41 14.72 -12.85 2.94
C ARG A 41 15.23 -11.84 1.91
N SER A 42 14.99 -12.10 0.62
CA SER A 42 15.38 -11.17 -0.44
C SER A 42 14.64 -9.84 -0.35
N LEU A 43 13.31 -9.88 -0.22
CA LEU A 43 12.50 -8.67 -0.07
C LEU A 43 12.92 -7.83 1.15
N ARG A 44 13.19 -8.46 2.30
CA ARG A 44 13.65 -7.76 3.51
C ARG A 44 15.00 -7.08 3.32
N ARG A 45 15.93 -7.71 2.61
CA ARG A 45 17.24 -7.13 2.28
C ARG A 45 17.13 -5.87 1.42
N ILE A 46 16.06 -5.75 0.63
CA ILE A 46 15.72 -4.58 -0.20
C ILE A 46 14.86 -3.57 0.59
N GLY A 47 14.53 -3.85 1.86
CA GLY A 47 13.68 -2.99 2.69
C GLY A 47 12.18 -3.12 2.40
N LEU A 48 11.76 -4.16 1.66
CA LEU A 48 10.35 -4.49 1.46
C LEU A 48 9.88 -5.44 2.55
N PHE A 49 8.91 -4.99 3.33
CA PHE A 49 8.32 -5.73 4.44
C PHE A 49 6.85 -6.01 4.17
N GLU A 50 6.38 -7.14 4.69
CA GLU A 50 4.97 -7.48 4.72
C GLU A 50 4.24 -6.47 5.63
N ARG A 51 3.11 -5.94 5.16
CA ARG A 51 2.24 -5.03 5.92
C ARG A 51 0.80 -5.48 5.79
N ILE A 52 0.07 -5.48 6.90
CA ILE A 52 -1.36 -5.77 6.91
C ILE A 52 -2.09 -4.46 6.64
N ALA A 53 -2.87 -4.41 5.55
CA ALA A 53 -3.70 -3.24 5.25
C ALA A 53 -4.90 -3.17 6.20
N VAL A 54 -5.13 -2.00 6.80
CA VAL A 54 -6.32 -1.76 7.67
C VAL A 54 -7.58 -1.72 6.81
N LYS A 55 -8.64 -2.42 7.25
CA LYS A 55 -9.96 -2.36 6.61
C LYS A 55 -10.54 -0.96 6.71
N LYS A 56 -10.85 -0.35 5.57
CA LYS A 56 -11.48 0.99 5.49
C LYS A 56 -12.93 0.85 5.02
N PRO A 57 -13.87 1.66 5.54
CA PRO A 57 -15.21 1.73 4.99
C PRO A 57 -15.16 2.04 3.50
N TYR A 58 -15.99 1.35 2.72
CA TYR A 58 -16.10 1.62 1.30
C TYR A 58 -16.63 3.04 1.08
N ARG A 59 -16.01 3.79 0.16
CA ARG A 59 -16.45 5.13 -0.22
C ARG A 59 -16.67 5.18 -1.71
N THR A 60 -17.90 5.48 -2.10
CA THR A 60 -18.24 5.80 -3.49
C THR A 60 -17.45 7.00 -3.98
N THR A 61 -17.31 7.13 -5.30
CA THR A 61 -16.67 8.30 -5.94
C THR A 61 -17.33 9.60 -5.51
N LEU A 62 -18.66 9.61 -5.37
CA LEU A 62 -19.44 10.74 -4.86
C LEU A 62 -19.03 11.14 -3.43
N HIS A 63 -18.96 10.17 -2.51
CA HIS A 63 -18.57 10.44 -1.12
C HIS A 63 -17.13 10.97 -1.03
N LYS A 64 -16.21 10.44 -1.84
CA LYS A 64 -14.83 10.95 -1.91
C LYS A 64 -14.80 12.41 -2.35
N ARG A 65 -15.56 12.78 -3.39
CA ARG A 65 -15.65 14.17 -3.89
C ARG A 65 -16.24 15.12 -2.84
N LYS A 66 -17.35 14.75 -2.20
CA LYS A 66 -17.99 15.57 -1.15
C LYS A 66 -17.02 15.85 0.00
N ARG A 67 -16.32 14.82 0.47
CA ARG A 67 -15.32 14.97 1.55
C ARG A 67 -14.13 15.83 1.13
N LEU A 68 -13.61 15.62 -0.08
CA LEU A 68 -12.51 16.44 -0.58
C LEU A 68 -12.91 17.92 -0.69
N LYS A 69 -14.13 18.20 -1.20
CA LYS A 69 -14.67 19.56 -1.27
C LYS A 69 -14.80 20.17 0.12
N TRP A 70 -15.35 19.42 1.08
CA TRP A 70 -15.48 19.88 2.46
C TRP A 70 -14.13 20.25 3.09
N CYS A 71 -13.11 19.39 2.91
CA CYS A 71 -11.75 19.65 3.39
C CYS A 71 -11.10 20.85 2.69
N LYS A 72 -11.22 20.95 1.37
CA LYS A 72 -10.65 22.09 0.61
C LYS A 72 -11.25 23.42 1.04
N ASN A 73 -12.57 23.46 1.25
CA ASN A 73 -13.27 24.68 1.67
C ASN A 73 -12.88 25.14 3.09
N ARG A 74 -12.28 24.27 3.90
CA ARG A 74 -11.91 24.53 5.31
C ARG A 74 -10.43 24.34 5.58
N ARG A 75 -9.61 24.30 4.52
CA ARG A 75 -8.17 24.07 4.63
C ARG A 75 -7.48 25.19 5.41
N ASP A 76 -7.92 26.42 5.16
CA ASP A 76 -7.34 27.65 5.71
C ASP A 76 -8.25 28.27 6.79
N SER A 77 -9.18 27.49 7.35
CA SER A 77 -10.07 27.94 8.42
C SER A 77 -9.28 28.19 9.71
N SER A 78 -9.53 29.35 10.32
CA SER A 78 -8.94 29.76 11.59
C SER A 78 -9.58 29.03 12.77
N GLU A 79 -8.92 29.06 13.93
CA GLU A 79 -9.49 28.53 15.18
C GLU A 79 -10.84 29.18 15.53
N HIS A 80 -10.99 30.48 15.24
CA HIS A 80 -12.26 31.19 15.42
C HIS A 80 -13.38 30.61 14.55
N ASP A 81 -13.08 30.25 13.30
CA ASP A 81 -14.07 29.65 12.40
C ASP A 81 -14.58 28.30 12.92
N TRP A 82 -13.71 27.51 13.57
CA TRP A 82 -14.06 26.22 14.14
C TRP A 82 -14.96 26.35 15.39
N ASN A 83 -14.89 27.47 16.12
CA ASN A 83 -15.76 27.72 17.29
C ASN A 83 -17.25 27.83 16.93
N PHE A 84 -17.57 28.09 15.66
CA PHE A 84 -18.96 28.12 15.18
C PHE A 84 -19.50 26.75 14.76
N PHE A 85 -18.68 25.69 14.78
CA PHE A 85 -19.13 24.34 14.45
C PHE A 85 -19.60 23.60 15.69
N VAL A 86 -20.84 23.12 15.64
CA VAL A 86 -21.36 22.14 16.59
C VAL A 86 -21.25 20.75 15.98
N TYR A 87 -20.68 19.81 16.73
CA TYR A 87 -20.50 18.42 16.31
C TYR A 87 -21.40 17.50 17.13
N SER A 88 -22.00 16.50 16.46
CA SER A 88 -22.70 15.38 17.07
C SER A 88 -22.29 14.09 16.36
N ASP A 89 -22.23 12.98 17.07
CA ASP A 89 -21.96 11.63 16.52
C ASP A 89 -23.28 10.90 16.21
#